data_AF-A0A7U3Z3X7-F1
#
_entry.id   AF-A0A7U3Z3X7-F1
#
_cell.length_a   1.000
_cell.length_b   1.000
_cell.length_c   1.000
_cell.angle_alpha   90.00
_cell.angle_beta   90.00
_cell.angle_gamma   90.00
#
_symmetry.space_group_name_H-M   'P 1'
#
loop_
_entity.id
_entity.type
_entity.pdbx_description
1 polymer ?
#
loop_
_entity_poly.entity_id
_entity_poly.type
_entity_poly.pdbx_seq_one_letter_code
_entity_poly.pdbx_strand_id
1 'polypeptide(L)' 'MKPATHQILGVTVFPLVAVLQQVRRWWSLRYLRGYWADDQDLRRIARERNWGRVLTQFNIEARYRFIKLLATAEQQRGIL' A
#
# COMPACT_ATOMS: atom_id res chain seq x y z
N MET A 1 10.21 36.47 2.89
CA MET A 1 9.20 36.17 3.94
C MET A 1 9.67 34.92 4.69
N LYS A 2 9.87 34.98 6.01
CA LYS A 2 10.20 33.79 6.81
C LYS A 2 8.93 32.94 6.95
N PRO A 3 8.96 31.62 6.72
CA PRO A 3 7.77 30.79 6.89
C PRO A 3 7.36 30.83 8.37
N ALA A 4 6.15 31.33 8.64
CA ALA A 4 5.57 31.34 9.97
C ALA A 4 5.29 29.89 10.40
N THR A 5 6.22 29.31 11.14
CA THR A 5 6.11 27.95 11.67
C THR A 5 5.11 27.97 12.83
N HIS A 6 3.88 27.54 12.58
CA HIS A 6 2.92 27.32 13.65
C HIS A 6 3.46 26.24 14.58
N GLN A 7 3.54 26.55 15.86
CA GLN A 7 3.89 25.61 16.92
C GLN A 7 2.61 25.24 17.66
N ILE A 8 2.32 23.95 17.77
CA ILE A 8 1.22 23.43 18.59
C ILE A 8 1.89 22.60 19.68
N LEU A 9 1.61 22.89 20.96
CA LEU A 9 2.18 22.17 22.10
C LEU A 9 3.73 22.10 22.11
N GLY A 10 4.42 23.15 21.62
CA GLY A 10 5.88 23.22 21.60
C GLY A 10 6.56 22.40 20.50
N VAL A 11 5.79 21.75 19.62
CA VAL A 11 6.30 21.05 18.44
C VAL A 11 5.96 21.85 17.18
N THR A 12 6.96 22.05 16.32
CA THR A 12 6.78 22.67 15.01
C THR A 12 5.86 21.78 14.16
N VAL A 13 4.78 22.34 13.59
CA VAL A 13 3.75 21.54 12.89
C VAL A 13 4.31 20.79 11.67
N PHE A 14 5.30 21.36 10.97
CA PHE A 14 5.93 20.75 9.80
C PHE A 14 6.55 19.36 10.04
N PRO A 15 7.45 19.17 11.03
CA PRO A 15 7.99 17.85 11.34
C PRO A 15 6.93 16.84 11.79
N LEU A 16 5.88 17.27 12.50
CA LEU A 16 4.79 16.37 12.89
C LEU A 16 4.01 15.84 11.67
N VAL A 17 3.68 16.74 10.72
CA VAL A 17 3.02 16.37 9.46
C VAL A 17 3.89 15.44 8.62
N ALA A 18 5.21 15.68 8.58
CA ALA A 18 6.14 14.81 7.87
C ALA A 18 6.19 13.39 8.46
N VAL A 19 6.22 13.25 9.79
CA VAL A 19 6.16 11.95 10.46
C VAL A 19 4.86 11.23 10.17
N LEU A 20 3.71 11.92 10.23
CA LEU A 20 2.41 11.35 9.91
C LEU A 20 2.34 10.87 8.45
N GLN A 21 2.88 11.64 7.51
CA GLN A 21 2.98 11.23 6.10
C GLN A 21 3.85 9.99 5.92
N GLN A 22 4.98 9.91 6.62
CA GLN A 22 5.89 8.77 6.54
C GLN A 22 5.29 7.50 7.13
N VAL A 23 4.55 7.62 8.24
CA VAL A 23 3.77 6.53 8.83
C VAL A 23 2.69 6.10 7.83
N ARG A 24 1.90 7.02 7.28
CA ARG A 24 0.85 6.71 6.29
C ARG A 24 1.42 5.97 5.08
N ARG A 25 2.55 6.43 4.54
CA ARG A 25 3.28 5.77 3.44
C ARG A 25 3.69 4.34 3.80
N TRP A 26 4.24 4.15 5.00
CA TRP A 26 4.64 2.83 5.48
C TRP A 26 3.44 1.88 5.62
N TRP A 27 2.32 2.36 6.14
CA TRP A 27 1.07 1.58 6.23
C TRP A 27 0.55 1.18 4.84
N SER A 28 0.50 2.10 3.87
CA SER A 28 0.08 1.76 2.50
C SER A 28 1.00 0.70 1.87
N LEU A 29 2.33 0.80 2.04
CA LEU A 29 3.26 -0.23 1.57
C LEU A 29 3.04 -1.58 2.26
N ARG A 30 2.82 -1.60 3.58
CA ARG A 30 2.54 -2.83 4.32
C ARG A 30 1.25 -3.48 3.85
N TYR A 31 0.23 -2.69 3.56
CA TYR A 31 -1.05 -3.17 3.05
C TYR A 31 -0.91 -3.80 1.65
N LEU A 32 -0.21 -3.13 0.73
CA LEU A 32 0.05 -3.69 -0.62
C LEU A 32 0.87 -4.99 -0.56
N ARG A 33 1.85 -5.07 0.33
CA ARG A 33 2.63 -6.30 0.55
C ARG A 33 1.77 -7.42 1.16
N GLY A 34 0.88 -7.09 2.08
CA GLY A 34 -0.09 -8.03 2.66
C GLY A 34 -0.98 -8.64 1.58
N TYR A 35 -1.60 -7.80 0.74
CA TYR A 35 -2.41 -8.27 -0.39
C TYR A 35 -1.65 -9.22 -1.32
N TRP A 36 -0.39 -8.92 -1.63
CA TRP A 36 0.41 -9.81 -2.45
C TRP A 36 0.65 -11.18 -1.78
N ALA A 37 0.97 -11.17 -0.47
CA ALA A 37 1.21 -12.39 0.28
C ALA A 37 -0.05 -13.26 0.36
N ASP A 38 -1.20 -12.65 0.67
CA ASP A 38 -2.50 -13.31 0.73
C ASP A 38 -2.88 -13.92 -0.63
N ASP A 39 -2.64 -13.20 -1.73
CA ASP A 39 -2.84 -13.71 -3.09
C ASP A 39 -1.95 -14.92 -3.39
N GLN A 40 -0.68 -14.93 -2.96
CA GLN A 40 0.21 -16.08 -3.15
C GLN A 40 -0.24 -17.28 -2.32
N ASP A 41 -0.69 -17.07 -1.08
CA ASP A 41 -1.18 -18.14 -0.22
C ASP A 41 -2.47 -18.75 -0.76
N LEU A 42 -3.42 -17.93 -1.21
CA LEU A 42 -4.62 -18.39 -1.90
C LEU A 42 -4.28 -19.23 -3.14
N ARG A 43 -3.29 -18.80 -3.93
CA ARG A 43 -2.85 -19.56 -5.11
C ARG A 43 -2.22 -20.89 -4.73
N ARG A 44 -1.45 -20.95 -3.64
CA ARG A 44 -0.90 -22.20 -3.12
C ARG A 44 -2.03 -23.16 -2.76
N ILE A 45 -3.00 -22.71 -1.97
CA ILE A 45 -4.18 -23.51 -1.59
C ILE A 45 -4.96 -23.95 -2.83
N ALA A 46 -5.15 -23.05 -3.80
CA ALA A 46 -5.86 -23.34 -5.03
C ALA A 46 -5.15 -24.39 -5.89
N ARG A 47 -3.80 -24.43 -5.89
CA ARG A 47 -3.03 -25.51 -6.53
C ARG A 47 -3.24 -26.82 -5.81
N GLU A 48 -3.11 -26.83 -4.48
CA GLU A 48 -3.30 -28.04 -3.67
C GLU A 48 -4.70 -28.65 -3.84
N ARG A 49 -5.72 -27.80 -4.03
CA ARG A 49 -7.12 -28.21 -4.19
C ARG A 49 -7.61 -28.31 -5.65
N ASN A 50 -6.72 -28.16 -6.63
CA ASN A 50 -7.07 -28.15 -8.07
C ASN A 50 -8.18 -27.16 -8.45
N TRP A 51 -8.22 -25.99 -7.81
CA TRP A 51 -9.18 -24.92 -8.10
C TRP A 51 -8.79 -24.15 -9.37
N GLY A 52 -8.94 -24.79 -10.53
CA GLY A 52 -8.53 -24.22 -11.82
C GLY A 52 -9.09 -22.83 -12.10
N ARG A 53 -10.38 -22.58 -11.79
CA ARG A 53 -11.01 -21.26 -11.94
C ARG A 53 -10.35 -20.18 -11.10
N VAL A 54 -9.99 -20.51 -9.85
CA VAL A 54 -9.29 -19.58 -8.95
C VAL A 54 -7.89 -19.29 -9.49
N LEU A 55 -7.17 -20.29 -10.00
CA LEU A 55 -5.83 -20.09 -10.58
C LEU A 55 -5.86 -19.23 -11.84
N THR A 56 -6.89 -19.38 -12.68
CA THR A 56 -7.08 -18.55 -13.88
C THR A 56 -7.41 -17.11 -13.52
N GLN A 57 -8.34 -16.91 -12.58
CA GLN A 57 -8.75 -15.59 -12.11
C GLN A 57 -7.60 -14.88 -11.38
N PHE A 58 -6.97 -15.56 -10.42
CA PHE A 58 -5.86 -15.08 -9.62
C PHE A 58 -4.50 -15.43 -10.26
N ASN A 59 -4.39 -15.28 -11.58
CA ASN A 59 -3.09 -15.41 -12.23
C ASN A 59 -2.15 -14.27 -11.80
N ILE A 60 -0.84 -14.56 -11.79
CA ILE A 60 0.21 -13.68 -11.29
C ILE A 60 0.18 -12.32 -11.98
N GLU A 61 0.09 -12.31 -13.31
CA GLU A 61 0.16 -11.10 -14.10
C GLU A 61 -0.99 -10.15 -13.78
N ALA A 62 -2.19 -10.68 -13.73
CA ALA A 62 -3.36 -9.87 -13.46
C ALA A 62 -3.40 -9.39 -11.99
N ARG A 63 -2.82 -10.13 -11.04
CA ARG A 63 -2.67 -9.65 -9.64
C ARG A 63 -1.61 -8.57 -9.55
N TYR A 64 -0.48 -8.74 -10.24
CA TYR A 64 0.55 -7.72 -10.34
C TYR A 64 0.00 -6.42 -10.94
N ARG A 65 -0.77 -6.49 -12.03
CA ARG A 65 -1.44 -5.32 -12.63
C ARG A 65 -2.39 -4.64 -11.65
N PHE A 66 -3.16 -5.42 -10.88
CA PHE A 66 -4.07 -4.89 -9.86
C PHE A 66 -3.33 -4.16 -8.74
N ILE A 67 -2.29 -4.76 -8.16
CA ILE A 67 -1.47 -4.12 -7.12
C ILE A 67 -0.78 -2.88 -7.64
N LYS A 68 -0.29 -2.92 -8.89
CA LYS A 68 0.29 -1.75 -9.54
C LYS A 68 -0.74 -0.61 -9.67
N LEU A 69 -1.98 -0.91 -10.02
CA LEU A 69 -3.06 0.07 -10.09
C LEU A 69 -3.37 0.68 -8.71
N LEU A 70 -3.42 -0.14 -7.66
CA LEU A 70 -3.58 0.35 -6.29
C LEU A 70 -2.42 1.25 -5.86
N ALA A 71 -1.18 0.85 -6.16
CA ALA A 71 0.01 1.64 -5.87
C ALA A 71 -0.04 3.00 -6.61
N THR A 72 -0.42 3.02 -7.89
CA THR A 72 -0.59 4.27 -8.65
C THR A 72 -1.65 5.17 -8.04
N ALA A 73 -2.77 4.63 -7.57
CA ALA A 73 -3.81 5.42 -6.92
C ALA A 73 -3.31 6.05 -5.60
N GLU A 74 -2.50 5.33 -4.84
CA GLU A 74 -1.86 5.87 -3.63
C GLU A 74 -0.79 6.92 -3.94
N GLN A 75 -0.05 6.77 -5.05
CA GLN A 75 0.88 7.80 -5.55
C GLN A 75 0.14 9.09 -5.95
N GLN A 76 -0.99 8.98 -6.66
CA GLN A 76 -1.82 10.13 -7.05
C GLN A 76 -2.38 10.89 -5.84
N ARG A 77 -2.56 10.21 -4.71
CA ARG A 77 -2.96 10.81 -3.43
C ARG A 77 -1.80 11.45 -2.65
N GLY A 78 -0.59 11.42 -3.19
CA GLY A 78 0.62 11.94 -2.55
C GLY A 78 1.12 11.11 -1.36
N ILE A 79 0.71 9.84 -1.30
CA ILE A 79 1.03 8.93 -0.19
C ILE A 79 2.29 8.13 -0.51
N LEU A 80 2.37 7.60 -1.74
CA LEU A 80 3.48 6.79 -2.24
C LEU A 80 4.44 7.56 -3.13
#